data_AF-A0A2T7A942-F1
#
_entry.id   AF-A0A2T7A942-F1
#
_cell.length_a   1.000
_cell.length_b   1.000
_cell.length_c   1.000
_cell.angle_alpha   90.00
_cell.angle_beta   90.00
_cell.angle_gamma   90.00
#
_symmetry.space_group_name_H-M   'P 1'
#
loop_
_entity.id
_entity.type
_entity.pdbx_description
1 polymer ?
#
loop_
_entity_poly.entity_id
_entity_poly.type
_entity_poly.pdbx_seq_one_letter_code
_entity_poly.pdbx_strand_id
1 'polypeptide(L)'
;MPARAIGRNVYIFDPRDPGTILGGLMVTNGMTNTNFYSMVEIIFIFTTDYTLHRGQKSGPTIKRDDNPLQEGSYFVVTSGSLTINSEHWLIRADSLDPGPPTAEFCNSIRNRDRRCVISGARASSIHRGYWAGFSVTHIFPLAHEKYWNIHNYGSSISTLPKSGRSIDSVQNGILLRSDIRCHFESYLVSINPDDNYKIVFFQDDNFGITDTHLSNLEAFLADPQRPLDQLLRWHYRQAVLANVRGQGELLFECHFPRDPDVPDEGVELGGDKTSLSGHSAGSSKGKSIAR
;
A
#
# COMPACT_ATOMS: atom_id res chain seq x y z
N MET A 1 -3.63 -14.61 -12.26
CA MET A 1 -3.42 -13.51 -11.30
C MET A 1 -4.30 -13.77 -10.09
N PRO A 2 -3.79 -13.66 -8.86
CA PRO A 2 -4.64 -13.61 -7.67
C PRO A 2 -5.58 -12.41 -7.76
N ALA A 3 -6.84 -12.59 -7.35
CA ALA A 3 -7.89 -11.58 -7.46
C ALA A 3 -8.41 -11.18 -6.08
N ARG A 4 -8.58 -9.88 -5.84
CA ARG A 4 -9.06 -9.32 -4.55
C ARG A 4 -10.51 -9.73 -4.21
N ALA A 5 -11.25 -10.31 -5.15
CA ALA A 5 -12.55 -10.94 -4.90
C ALA A 5 -12.47 -12.27 -4.13
N ILE A 6 -11.32 -12.95 -4.13
CA ILE A 6 -11.14 -14.21 -3.39
C ILE A 6 -11.25 -13.92 -1.89
N GLY A 7 -11.99 -14.77 -1.17
CA GLY A 7 -12.21 -14.65 0.28
C GLY A 7 -13.25 -13.62 0.70
N ARG A 8 -13.90 -12.88 -0.23
CA ARG A 8 -15.00 -11.98 0.14
C ARG A 8 -16.20 -12.75 0.70
N ASN A 9 -16.75 -12.24 1.79
CA ASN A 9 -17.92 -12.74 2.50
C ASN A 9 -19.03 -11.67 2.64
N VAL A 10 -18.76 -10.41 2.28
CA VAL A 10 -19.78 -9.37 2.08
C VAL A 10 -19.85 -8.94 0.62
N TYR A 11 -21.07 -8.81 0.12
CA TYR A 11 -21.39 -8.47 -1.27
C TYR A 11 -22.40 -7.33 -1.34
N ILE A 12 -22.22 -6.42 -2.30
CA ILE A 12 -23.00 -5.19 -2.43
C ILE A 12 -23.76 -5.19 -3.76
N PHE A 13 -25.06 -4.92 -3.71
CA PHE A 13 -25.97 -5.01 -4.85
C PHE A 13 -26.85 -3.75 -5.00
N ASP A 14 -27.24 -3.45 -6.24
CA ASP A 14 -28.40 -2.60 -6.51
C ASP A 14 -29.67 -3.47 -6.44
N PRO A 15 -30.70 -3.10 -5.64
CA PRO A 15 -31.98 -3.80 -5.61
C PRO A 15 -32.83 -3.66 -6.90
N ARG A 16 -32.33 -2.96 -7.92
CA ARG A 16 -32.86 -2.89 -9.30
C ARG A 16 -32.17 -3.89 -10.23
N ASP A 17 -30.93 -4.27 -9.93
CA ASP A 17 -30.16 -5.31 -10.64
C ASP A 17 -29.43 -6.22 -9.64
N PRO A 18 -30.17 -7.14 -8.97
CA PRO A 18 -29.61 -8.02 -7.95
C PRO A 18 -28.71 -9.13 -8.54
N GLY A 19 -28.61 -9.25 -9.87
CA GLY A 19 -27.69 -10.19 -10.53
C GLY A 19 -26.25 -9.69 -10.57
N THR A 20 -26.04 -8.38 -10.44
CA THR A 20 -24.72 -7.75 -10.57
C THR A 20 -24.13 -7.38 -9.22
N ILE A 21 -22.97 -7.97 -8.89
CA ILE A 21 -22.15 -7.57 -7.74
C ILE A 21 -21.49 -6.22 -8.07
N LEU A 22 -21.92 -5.15 -7.39
CA LEU A 22 -21.35 -3.81 -7.54
C LEU A 22 -20.06 -3.61 -6.75
N GLY A 23 -19.88 -4.41 -5.70
CA GLY A 23 -18.72 -4.39 -4.82
C GLY A 23 -18.81 -5.48 -3.76
N GLY A 24 -17.81 -5.57 -2.92
CA GLY A 24 -17.77 -6.52 -1.81
C GLY A 24 -16.43 -6.51 -1.10
N LEU A 25 -16.35 -7.12 0.08
CA LEU A 25 -15.15 -7.16 0.88
C LEU A 25 -15.07 -8.46 1.69
N MET A 26 -13.87 -8.76 2.18
CA MET A 26 -13.69 -9.65 3.30
C MET A 26 -13.90 -8.84 4.60
N VAL A 27 -14.85 -9.27 5.43
CA VAL A 27 -15.03 -8.74 6.78
C VAL A 27 -13.88 -9.26 7.64
N THR A 28 -13.12 -8.34 8.23
CA THR A 28 -12.10 -8.67 9.22
C THR A 28 -12.58 -8.30 10.62
N ASN A 29 -11.90 -8.82 11.66
CA ASN A 29 -12.19 -8.43 13.04
C ASN A 29 -12.14 -6.90 13.19
N GLY A 30 -13.05 -6.38 14.01
CA GLY A 30 -13.20 -4.96 14.27
C GLY A 30 -13.96 -4.15 13.23
N MET A 31 -14.22 -4.65 12.01
CA MET A 31 -15.02 -3.90 11.04
C MET A 31 -16.44 -3.64 11.56
N THR A 32 -16.87 -2.38 11.56
CA THR A 32 -18.21 -1.96 12.01
C THR A 32 -19.12 -1.57 10.85
N ASN A 33 -20.42 -1.39 11.13
CA ASN A 33 -21.33 -0.80 10.15
C ASN A 33 -20.88 0.63 9.76
N THR A 34 -20.41 1.45 10.72
CA THR A 34 -19.80 2.77 10.44
C THR A 34 -18.68 2.68 9.39
N ASN A 35 -17.79 1.69 9.49
CA ASN A 35 -16.75 1.46 8.49
C ASN A 35 -17.34 1.11 7.12
N PHE A 36 -18.33 0.21 7.08
CA PHE A 36 -18.97 -0.20 5.83
C PHE A 36 -19.67 0.96 5.11
N TYR A 37 -20.39 1.82 5.85
CA TYR A 37 -20.97 3.06 5.32
C TYR A 37 -19.90 3.97 4.69
N SER A 38 -18.77 4.17 5.36
CA SER A 38 -17.63 4.93 4.80
C SER A 38 -17.07 4.31 3.52
N MET A 39 -17.00 2.99 3.42
CA MET A 39 -16.53 2.30 2.21
C MET A 39 -17.52 2.42 1.05
N VAL A 40 -18.82 2.27 1.33
CA VAL A 40 -19.91 2.47 0.36
C VAL A 40 -19.90 3.90 -0.20
N GLU A 41 -19.68 4.91 0.64
CA GLU A 41 -19.52 6.32 0.27
C GLU A 41 -18.25 6.64 -0.55
N ILE A 42 -17.25 5.75 -0.54
CA ILE A 42 -16.05 5.90 -1.38
C ILE A 42 -16.26 5.29 -2.77
N ILE A 43 -16.90 4.12 -2.86
CA ILE A 43 -17.06 3.38 -4.12
C ILE A 43 -18.30 3.79 -4.92
N PHE A 44 -19.23 4.55 -4.33
CA PHE A 44 -20.45 4.99 -4.98
C PHE A 44 -20.68 6.50 -4.86
N ILE A 45 -21.33 7.05 -5.87
CA ILE A 45 -21.81 8.43 -5.93
C ILE A 45 -23.35 8.37 -5.97
N PHE A 46 -23.97 9.11 -5.06
CA PHE A 46 -25.41 9.17 -4.86
C PHE A 46 -25.95 10.57 -5.17
N THR A 47 -27.14 10.66 -5.78
CA THR A 47 -27.85 11.95 -5.95
C THR A 47 -28.73 12.34 -4.77
N THR A 48 -29.00 11.39 -3.88
CA THR A 48 -29.94 11.47 -2.74
C THR A 48 -29.48 10.52 -1.65
N ASP A 49 -30.01 10.66 -0.43
CA ASP A 49 -29.74 9.73 0.66
C ASP A 49 -30.02 8.26 0.30
N TYR A 50 -29.36 7.35 1.02
CA TYR A 50 -29.47 5.91 0.82
C TYR A 50 -29.54 5.16 2.16
N THR A 51 -30.08 3.95 2.13
CA THR A 51 -30.08 2.99 3.25
C THR A 51 -29.43 1.67 2.82
N LEU A 52 -28.82 0.97 3.78
CA LEU A 52 -28.26 -0.36 3.57
C LEU A 52 -29.20 -1.40 4.18
N HIS A 53 -29.63 -2.37 3.37
CA HIS A 53 -30.52 -3.45 3.78
C HIS A 53 -29.81 -4.79 3.66
N ARG A 54 -29.87 -5.64 4.70
CA ARG A 54 -29.16 -6.92 4.71
C ARG A 54 -30.04 -8.09 4.27
N GLY A 55 -29.44 -9.04 3.55
CA GLY A 55 -30.04 -10.31 3.09
C GLY A 55 -30.94 -10.15 1.86
N GLN A 56 -31.79 -9.12 1.83
CA GLN A 56 -32.72 -8.84 0.72
C GLN A 56 -33.10 -7.36 0.68
N LYS A 57 -33.68 -6.90 -0.44
CA LYS A 57 -34.16 -5.51 -0.65
C LYS A 57 -35.06 -4.99 0.47
N SER A 58 -36.01 -5.80 0.93
CA SER A 58 -36.93 -5.49 2.04
C SER A 58 -36.43 -6.02 3.40
N GLY A 59 -35.13 -6.32 3.51
CA GLY A 59 -34.50 -6.79 4.73
C GLY A 59 -34.38 -5.68 5.77
N PRO A 60 -33.90 -6.01 6.99
CA PRO A 60 -33.68 -5.00 8.02
C PRO A 60 -32.68 -3.95 7.53
N THR A 61 -33.04 -2.68 7.73
CA THR A 61 -32.12 -1.55 7.54
C THR A 61 -31.04 -1.63 8.60
N ILE A 62 -29.79 -1.63 8.15
CA ILE A 62 -28.60 -1.56 8.99
C ILE A 62 -28.41 -0.10 9.40
N LYS A 63 -28.01 0.13 10.64
CA LYS A 63 -27.72 1.47 11.15
C LYS A 63 -26.25 1.80 10.90
N ARG A 64 -25.94 3.09 10.75
CA ARG A 64 -24.57 3.59 10.81
C ARG A 64 -24.16 3.66 12.28
N ASP A 65 -23.62 2.56 12.78
CA ASP A 65 -23.21 2.39 14.18
C ASP A 65 -21.99 1.48 14.30
N ASP A 66 -21.45 1.40 15.52
CA ASP A 66 -20.23 0.67 15.82
C ASP A 66 -20.48 -0.82 16.12
N ASN A 67 -21.66 -1.33 15.79
CA ASN A 67 -21.90 -2.77 15.83
C ASN A 67 -21.05 -3.47 14.74
N PRO A 68 -20.57 -4.70 14.99
CA PRO A 68 -19.80 -5.45 14.00
C PRO A 68 -20.55 -5.60 12.68
N LEU A 69 -19.85 -5.35 11.58
CA LEU A 69 -20.29 -5.70 10.24
C LEU A 69 -20.44 -7.23 10.17
N GLN A 70 -21.53 -7.71 9.59
CA GLN A 70 -21.80 -9.14 9.48
C GLN A 70 -21.69 -9.59 8.03
N GLU A 71 -21.43 -10.88 7.83
CA GLU A 71 -21.33 -11.47 6.49
C GLU A 71 -22.67 -11.44 5.72
N GLY A 72 -22.59 -11.56 4.40
CA GLY A 72 -23.72 -11.76 3.50
C GLY A 72 -23.97 -10.63 2.50
N SER A 73 -25.17 -10.64 1.91
CA SER A 73 -25.59 -9.70 0.87
C SER A 73 -26.15 -8.40 1.46
N TYR A 74 -25.72 -7.27 0.92
CA TYR A 74 -26.17 -5.93 1.28
C TYR A 74 -26.72 -5.20 0.06
N PHE A 75 -27.89 -4.60 0.20
CA PHE A 75 -28.60 -3.88 -0.86
C PHE A 75 -28.58 -2.40 -0.57
N VAL A 76 -28.12 -1.62 -1.56
CA VAL A 76 -28.06 -0.16 -1.49
C VAL A 76 -29.38 0.40 -1.99
N VAL A 77 -30.25 0.85 -1.10
CA VAL A 77 -31.58 1.37 -1.42
C VAL A 77 -31.53 2.90 -1.43
N THR A 78 -31.87 3.52 -2.57
CA THR A 78 -31.99 4.99 -2.69
C THR A 78 -33.14 5.34 -3.63
N SER A 79 -33.74 6.52 -3.46
CA SER A 79 -34.77 7.05 -4.35
C SER A 79 -34.22 7.67 -5.65
N GLY A 80 -32.94 8.06 -5.65
CA GLY A 80 -32.24 8.65 -6.79
C GLY A 80 -31.42 7.66 -7.62
N SER A 81 -30.37 8.17 -8.27
CA SER A 81 -29.41 7.34 -8.99
C SER A 81 -28.23 6.93 -8.11
N LEU A 82 -27.67 5.78 -8.48
CA LEU A 82 -26.48 5.17 -7.92
C LEU A 82 -25.48 5.03 -9.06
N THR A 83 -24.31 5.64 -8.93
CA THR A 83 -23.23 5.54 -9.92
C THR A 83 -21.99 4.97 -9.25
N ILE A 84 -21.33 3.99 -9.87
CA ILE A 84 -20.03 3.49 -9.40
C ILE A 84 -19.00 4.61 -9.56
N ASN A 85 -18.25 4.91 -8.51
CA ASN A 85 -17.16 5.88 -8.57
C ASN A 85 -16.07 5.38 -9.54
N SER A 86 -15.85 6.14 -10.62
CA SER A 86 -14.88 5.85 -11.68
C SER A 86 -13.46 6.35 -11.38
N GLU A 87 -13.22 6.95 -10.22
CA GLU A 87 -11.88 7.39 -9.78
C GLU A 87 -10.84 6.27 -9.94
N HIS A 88 -9.76 6.56 -10.67
CA HIS A 88 -8.69 5.59 -10.84
C HIS A 88 -7.98 5.38 -9.50
N TRP A 89 -7.69 4.12 -9.19
CA TRP A 89 -6.71 3.78 -8.17
C TRP A 89 -5.32 3.87 -8.80
N LEU A 90 -4.36 4.44 -8.09
CA LEU A 90 -3.00 4.63 -8.58
C LEU A 90 -2.20 3.34 -8.39
N ILE A 91 -2.10 2.58 -9.48
CA ILE A 91 -1.36 1.31 -9.54
C ILE A 91 0.12 1.55 -9.24
N ARG A 92 0.69 0.76 -8.33
CA ARG A 92 2.14 0.66 -8.14
C ARG A 92 2.73 -0.29 -9.19
N ALA A 93 2.77 0.16 -10.45
CA ALA A 93 3.34 -0.60 -11.55
C ALA A 93 4.86 -0.39 -11.64
N ASP A 94 5.63 -1.47 -11.79
CA ASP A 94 7.10 -1.44 -11.82
C ASP A 94 7.67 -0.63 -13.00
N SER A 95 6.86 -0.36 -14.03
CA SER A 95 7.21 0.51 -15.16
C SER A 95 7.38 1.98 -14.80
N LEU A 96 7.11 2.36 -13.54
CA LEU A 96 7.25 3.71 -13.00
C LEU A 96 8.33 3.79 -11.91
N ASP A 97 9.39 2.96 -11.97
CA ASP A 97 10.52 3.02 -11.03
C ASP A 97 11.05 4.47 -10.91
N PRO A 98 10.80 5.14 -9.77
CA PRO A 98 11.18 6.54 -9.58
C PRO A 98 12.59 6.67 -8.99
N GLY A 99 13.32 5.55 -8.88
CA GLY A 99 14.52 5.42 -8.07
C GLY A 99 14.21 5.19 -6.58
N PRO A 100 15.21 4.76 -5.79
CA PRO A 100 15.05 4.56 -4.36
C PRO A 100 14.78 5.90 -3.63
N PRO A 101 14.05 5.89 -2.50
CA PRO A 101 13.92 7.06 -1.65
C PRO A 101 15.28 7.56 -1.15
N THR A 102 15.43 8.88 -0.99
CA THR A 102 16.72 9.46 -0.58
C THR A 102 17.11 9.04 0.84
N ALA A 103 18.42 8.91 1.10
CA ALA A 103 18.92 8.58 2.44
C ALA A 103 18.48 9.60 3.51
N GLU A 104 18.33 10.88 3.16
CA GLU A 104 17.80 11.91 4.07
C GLU A 104 16.33 11.65 4.46
N PHE A 105 15.48 11.33 3.48
CA PHE A 105 14.08 10.96 3.72
C PHE A 105 13.99 9.73 4.62
N CYS A 106 14.71 8.66 4.26
CA CYS A 106 14.77 7.42 5.03
C CYS A 106 15.21 7.65 6.48
N ASN A 107 16.32 8.38 6.68
CA ASN A 107 16.87 8.63 8.01
C ASN A 107 15.97 9.54 8.87
N SER A 108 15.31 10.53 8.27
CA SER A 108 14.35 11.38 8.99
C SER A 108 13.16 10.58 9.52
N ILE A 109 12.57 9.72 8.68
CA ILE A 109 11.41 8.89 9.07
C ILE A 109 11.82 7.80 10.06
N ARG A 110 12.98 7.16 9.85
CA ARG A 110 13.56 6.20 10.81
C ARG A 110 13.73 6.82 12.20
N ASN A 111 14.27 8.04 12.27
CA ASN A 111 14.45 8.78 13.52
C ASN A 111 13.13 9.22 14.18
N ARG A 112 12.13 9.60 13.38
CA ARG A 112 10.77 9.96 13.86
C ARG A 112 10.06 8.75 14.46
N ASP A 113 9.90 7.68 13.68
CA ASP A 113 8.99 6.58 14.03
C ASP A 113 9.63 5.58 15.00
N ARG A 114 10.88 5.15 14.73
CA ARG A 114 11.67 4.16 15.51
C ARG A 114 10.99 2.79 15.75
N ARG A 115 9.83 2.56 15.13
CA ARG A 115 9.00 1.36 15.18
C ARG A 115 8.16 1.26 13.91
N CYS A 116 7.62 0.08 13.63
CA CYS A 116 6.56 -0.05 12.63
C CYS A 116 5.30 0.66 13.14
N VAL A 117 4.81 1.67 12.41
CA VAL A 117 3.66 2.47 12.85
C VAL A 117 2.40 1.63 12.98
N ILE A 118 2.12 0.73 12.01
CA ILE A 118 0.95 -0.16 12.04
C ILE A 118 1.02 -1.16 13.21
N SER A 119 2.07 -2.00 13.27
CA SER A 119 2.14 -3.06 14.30
C SER A 119 2.62 -2.61 15.69
N GLY A 120 3.12 -1.38 15.84
CA GLY A 120 3.80 -0.91 17.05
C GLY A 120 5.18 -1.56 17.32
N ALA A 121 5.58 -2.59 16.56
CA ALA A 121 6.81 -3.35 16.76
C ALA A 121 8.05 -2.43 16.72
N ARG A 122 8.79 -2.35 17.83
CA ARG A 122 9.99 -1.50 17.97
C ARG A 122 11.15 -2.06 17.15
N ALA A 123 11.90 -1.19 16.48
CA ALA A 123 13.19 -1.58 15.91
C ALA A 123 14.21 -1.74 17.05
N SER A 124 14.70 -2.96 17.27
CA SER A 124 15.55 -3.32 18.42
C SER A 124 17.00 -2.83 18.28
N SER A 125 17.52 -2.79 17.06
CA SER A 125 18.94 -2.55 16.75
C SER A 125 19.27 -1.11 16.33
N ILE A 126 18.35 -0.17 16.56
CA ILE A 126 18.50 1.26 16.20
C ILE A 126 19.76 1.92 16.78
N HIS A 127 20.23 1.46 17.95
CA HIS A 127 21.45 1.93 18.60
C HIS A 127 22.73 1.57 17.83
N ARG A 128 22.64 0.67 16.84
CA ARG A 128 23.73 0.27 15.93
C ARG A 128 23.52 0.81 14.50
N GLY A 129 22.54 1.70 14.30
CA GLY A 129 22.10 2.11 12.96
C GLY A 129 21.46 1.00 12.13
N TYR A 130 21.14 -0.16 12.73
CA TYR A 130 20.68 -1.35 12.00
C TYR A 130 19.16 -1.46 12.03
N TRP A 131 18.55 -1.39 10.84
CA TRP A 131 17.10 -1.30 10.62
C TRP A 131 16.49 -2.57 10.01
N ALA A 132 17.20 -3.70 9.99
CA ALA A 132 16.73 -4.92 9.34
C ALA A 132 15.34 -5.38 9.81
N GLY A 133 14.53 -5.82 8.84
CA GLY A 133 13.11 -6.13 9.02
C GLY A 133 12.19 -4.90 9.04
N PHE A 134 12.74 -3.69 8.96
CA PHE A 134 12.00 -2.43 8.83
C PHE A 134 12.44 -1.68 7.58
N SER A 135 11.49 -0.97 6.98
CA SER A 135 11.68 -0.26 5.71
C SER A 135 10.75 0.95 5.66
N VAL A 136 11.29 2.06 5.16
CA VAL A 136 10.52 3.28 4.91
C VAL A 136 9.76 3.14 3.59
N THR A 137 8.55 3.69 3.54
CA THR A 137 7.78 3.86 2.30
C THR A 137 7.06 5.20 2.29
N HIS A 138 6.77 5.71 1.10
CA HIS A 138 5.85 6.84 0.92
C HIS A 138 4.40 6.35 1.05
N ILE A 139 3.53 7.21 1.60
CA ILE A 139 2.08 6.98 1.74
C ILE A 139 1.40 7.26 0.40
N PHE A 140 1.65 8.43 -0.17
CA PHE A 140 1.39 8.69 -1.58
C PHE A 140 2.61 8.21 -2.40
N PRO A 141 2.47 7.21 -3.30
CA PRO A 141 3.64 6.57 -3.91
C PRO A 141 4.48 7.52 -4.78
N LEU A 142 5.81 7.44 -4.62
CA LEU A 142 6.77 8.29 -5.34
C LEU A 142 6.66 8.19 -6.87
N ALA A 143 6.31 7.01 -7.38
CA ALA A 143 6.02 6.73 -8.79
C ALA A 143 4.98 7.67 -9.42
N HIS A 144 4.14 8.31 -8.61
CA HIS A 144 3.05 9.18 -9.04
C HIS A 144 3.31 10.67 -8.76
N GLU A 145 4.58 11.10 -8.64
CA GLU A 145 4.96 12.51 -8.42
C GLU A 145 4.31 13.49 -9.44
N LYS A 146 4.14 13.08 -10.70
CA LYS A 146 3.43 13.90 -11.69
C LYS A 146 1.96 14.13 -11.30
N TYR A 147 1.26 13.10 -10.81
CA TYR A 147 -0.12 13.22 -10.34
C TYR A 147 -0.19 14.05 -9.04
N TRP A 148 0.75 13.82 -8.13
CA TRP A 148 0.92 14.60 -6.89
C TRP A 148 1.01 16.12 -7.17
N ASN A 149 1.86 16.50 -8.13
CA ASN A 149 2.07 17.89 -8.52
C ASN A 149 0.85 18.50 -9.24
N ILE A 150 0.23 17.78 -10.19
CA ILE A 150 -0.94 18.28 -10.94
C ILE A 150 -2.12 18.58 -10.00
N HIS A 151 -2.34 17.75 -8.99
CA HIS A 151 -3.44 17.90 -8.03
C HIS A 151 -3.03 18.64 -6.74
N ASN A 152 -1.82 19.20 -6.70
CA ASN A 152 -1.31 20.05 -5.62
C ASN A 152 -1.37 19.43 -4.20
N TYR A 153 -1.18 18.10 -4.09
CA TYR A 153 -1.19 17.40 -2.79
C TYR A 153 -0.10 17.88 -1.84
N GLY A 154 0.99 18.46 -2.39
CA GLY A 154 2.07 19.07 -1.62
C GLY A 154 1.73 20.40 -0.93
N SER A 155 0.58 21.02 -1.20
CA SER A 155 0.23 22.34 -0.63
C SER A 155 0.10 22.38 0.89
N SER A 156 -0.28 21.26 1.52
CA SER A 156 -0.44 21.15 2.98
C SER A 156 0.81 20.70 3.72
N ILE A 157 1.93 20.47 3.01
CA ILE A 157 3.21 20.08 3.62
C ILE A 157 3.78 21.27 4.40
N SER A 158 3.97 21.12 5.70
CA SER A 158 4.55 22.15 6.57
C SER A 158 6.08 22.10 6.60
N THR A 159 6.67 20.92 6.38
CA THR A 159 8.13 20.73 6.34
C THR A 159 8.60 20.45 4.92
N LEU A 160 9.17 21.47 4.27
CA LEU A 160 9.80 21.33 2.95
C LEU A 160 11.09 20.50 3.04
N PRO A 161 11.25 19.44 2.23
CA PRO A 161 12.47 18.64 2.21
C PRO A 161 13.59 19.36 1.43
N LYS A 162 14.85 19.08 1.76
CA LYS A 162 16.02 19.69 1.10
C LYS A 162 16.13 19.35 -0.40
N SER A 163 15.52 18.25 -0.84
CA SER A 163 15.41 17.87 -2.25
C SER A 163 14.57 18.86 -3.07
N GLY A 164 13.77 19.73 -2.44
CA GLY A 164 12.79 20.59 -3.09
C GLY A 164 11.53 19.86 -3.60
N ARG A 165 11.53 18.52 -3.57
CA ARG A 165 10.41 17.67 -4.02
C ARG A 165 9.43 17.47 -2.88
N SER A 166 8.29 18.15 -2.88
CA SER A 166 7.31 18.08 -1.77
C SER A 166 6.79 16.65 -1.49
N ILE A 167 6.83 15.75 -2.47
CA ILE A 167 6.51 14.32 -2.30
C ILE A 167 7.50 13.58 -1.38
N ASP A 168 8.76 14.02 -1.32
CA ASP A 168 9.80 13.50 -0.40
C ASP A 168 9.76 14.19 0.98
N SER A 169 8.63 14.81 1.36
CA SER A 169 8.46 15.29 2.72
C SER A 169 8.28 14.13 3.69
N VAL A 170 8.89 14.23 4.88
CA VAL A 170 8.73 13.29 6.00
C VAL A 170 7.24 13.02 6.32
N GLN A 171 6.37 14.01 6.12
CA GLN A 171 4.93 13.90 6.35
C GLN A 171 4.17 13.07 5.30
N ASN A 172 4.83 12.69 4.20
CA ASN A 172 4.35 11.70 3.22
C ASN A 172 5.01 10.32 3.42
N GLY A 173 5.79 10.10 4.48
CA GLY A 173 6.50 8.83 4.68
C GLY A 173 6.24 8.18 6.03
N ILE A 174 6.43 6.86 6.09
CA ILE A 174 6.11 6.02 7.24
C ILE A 174 7.10 4.84 7.35
N LEU A 175 7.52 4.50 8.57
CA LEU A 175 8.32 3.32 8.87
C LEU A 175 7.40 2.12 9.15
N LEU A 176 7.60 1.02 8.41
CA LEU A 176 6.85 -0.22 8.58
C LEU A 176 7.80 -1.41 8.71
N ARG A 177 7.33 -2.52 9.29
CA ARG A 177 7.98 -3.83 9.09
C ARG A 177 7.91 -4.16 7.60
N SER A 178 8.92 -4.81 7.04
CA SER A 178 9.02 -5.01 5.60
C SER A 178 7.93 -5.91 5.00
N ASP A 179 7.36 -6.81 5.79
CA ASP A 179 6.19 -7.65 5.43
C ASP A 179 4.87 -6.85 5.43
N ILE A 180 4.64 -6.03 6.44
CA ILE A 180 3.49 -5.11 6.53
C ILE A 180 3.60 -4.00 5.49
N ARG A 181 4.81 -3.52 5.18
CA ARG A 181 5.06 -2.58 4.08
C ARG A 181 4.49 -3.14 2.79
N CYS A 182 4.80 -4.38 2.43
CA CYS A 182 4.26 -4.99 1.22
C CYS A 182 2.72 -5.03 1.16
N HIS A 183 2.07 -5.27 2.30
CA HIS A 183 0.60 -5.22 2.36
C HIS A 183 0.07 -3.80 2.21
N PHE A 184 0.68 -2.82 2.91
CA PHE A 184 0.31 -1.41 2.81
C PHE A 184 0.50 -0.90 1.38
N GLU A 185 1.64 -1.22 0.78
CA GLU A 185 2.03 -0.82 -0.55
C GLU A 185 1.13 -1.38 -1.67
N SER A 186 0.63 -2.61 -1.49
CA SER A 186 -0.36 -3.26 -2.36
C SER A 186 -1.81 -2.90 -2.00
N TYR A 187 -2.00 -1.92 -1.11
CA TYR A 187 -3.29 -1.46 -0.56
C TYR A 187 -4.11 -2.54 0.17
N LEU A 188 -3.49 -3.62 0.66
CA LEU A 188 -4.15 -4.70 1.41
C LEU A 188 -4.36 -4.35 2.89
N VAL A 189 -3.65 -3.34 3.40
CA VAL A 189 -3.89 -2.72 4.71
C VAL A 189 -3.79 -1.20 4.58
N SER A 190 -4.59 -0.46 5.35
CA SER A 190 -4.48 1.00 5.47
C SER A 190 -4.81 1.46 6.90
N ILE A 191 -4.48 2.72 7.19
CA ILE A 191 -4.91 3.43 8.40
C ILE A 191 -6.07 4.35 8.02
N ASN A 192 -7.19 4.29 8.74
CA ASN A 192 -8.30 5.22 8.58
C ASN A 192 -8.22 6.33 9.64
N PRO A 193 -7.77 7.56 9.31
CA PRO A 193 -7.65 8.65 10.27
C PRO A 193 -9.01 9.16 10.78
N ASP A 194 -10.10 8.90 10.03
CA ASP A 194 -11.46 9.35 10.39
C ASP A 194 -12.17 8.40 11.37
N ASP A 195 -11.59 7.22 11.63
CA ASP A 195 -12.02 6.27 12.65
C ASP A 195 -10.86 6.04 13.64
N ASN A 196 -10.49 7.10 14.37
CA ASN A 196 -9.46 7.07 15.42
C ASN A 196 -8.11 6.40 15.02
N TYR A 197 -7.71 6.51 13.74
CA TYR A 197 -6.52 5.86 13.18
C TYR A 197 -6.56 4.32 13.29
N LYS A 198 -7.74 3.72 13.09
CA LYS A 198 -7.95 2.29 12.98
C LYS A 198 -7.17 1.68 11.83
N ILE A 199 -6.61 0.50 12.06
CA ILE A 199 -5.93 -0.29 11.04
C ILE A 199 -6.97 -1.19 10.38
N VAL A 200 -7.10 -1.06 9.06
CA VAL A 200 -8.11 -1.76 8.24
C VAL A 200 -7.39 -2.67 7.26
N PHE A 201 -7.61 -3.98 7.39
CA PHE A 201 -7.17 -4.99 6.44
C PHE A 201 -8.29 -5.30 5.43
N PHE A 202 -7.91 -5.63 4.20
CA PHE A 202 -8.84 -5.98 3.11
C PHE A 202 -8.67 -7.42 2.59
N GLN A 203 -7.88 -8.22 3.32
CA GLN A 203 -7.57 -9.64 3.14
C GLN A 203 -7.30 -10.26 4.52
N ASP A 204 -6.98 -11.56 4.57
CA ASP A 204 -6.67 -12.29 5.80
C ASP A 204 -5.63 -11.58 6.69
N ASP A 205 -5.95 -11.45 7.97
CA ASP A 205 -5.04 -10.88 8.97
C ASP A 205 -4.00 -11.90 9.43
N ASN A 206 -3.00 -12.09 8.57
CA ASN A 206 -1.84 -12.93 8.85
C ASN A 206 -0.91 -12.37 9.95
N PHE A 207 -1.25 -11.23 10.57
CA PHE A 207 -0.42 -10.54 11.56
C PHE A 207 -1.04 -10.46 12.96
N GLY A 208 -2.35 -10.68 13.11
CA GLY A 208 -3.08 -10.50 14.36
C GLY A 208 -3.19 -9.03 14.78
N ILE A 209 -3.36 -8.12 13.81
CA ILE A 209 -3.39 -6.65 13.99
C ILE A 209 -4.80 -6.08 13.66
N THR A 210 -5.75 -6.90 13.20
CA THR A 210 -7.14 -6.47 13.06
C THR A 210 -7.78 -6.07 14.39
N ASP A 211 -8.81 -5.22 14.31
CA ASP A 211 -9.43 -4.54 15.46
C ASP A 211 -8.48 -3.64 16.29
N THR A 212 -7.28 -3.32 15.78
CA THR A 212 -6.36 -2.40 16.45
C THR A 212 -6.38 -0.99 15.84
N HIS A 213 -6.04 -0.03 16.69
CA HIS A 213 -5.72 1.36 16.32
C HIS A 213 -4.22 1.56 16.52
N LEU A 214 -3.65 2.67 16.03
CA LEU A 214 -2.23 2.98 16.23
C LEU A 214 -1.84 2.93 17.72
N SER A 215 -1.08 1.90 18.11
CA SER A 215 -0.71 1.60 19.51
C SER A 215 0.12 2.69 20.24
N ASN A 216 0.53 3.73 19.51
CA ASN A 216 1.35 4.85 20.00
C ASN A 216 0.71 6.20 19.61
N LEU A 217 -0.62 6.25 19.52
CA LEU A 217 -1.40 7.36 18.94
C LEU A 217 -1.06 8.73 19.52
N GLU A 218 -0.99 8.87 20.85
CA GLU A 218 -0.69 10.15 21.50
C GLU A 218 0.64 10.75 21.03
N ALA A 219 1.72 9.96 21.07
CA ALA A 219 3.04 10.39 20.61
C ALA A 219 3.12 10.53 19.08
N PHE A 220 2.30 9.80 18.32
CA PHE A 220 2.16 9.99 16.87
C PHE A 220 1.48 11.33 16.53
N LEU A 221 0.47 11.73 17.30
CA LEU A 221 -0.24 13.00 17.12
C LEU A 221 0.56 14.22 17.62
N ALA A 222 1.39 14.03 18.63
CA ALA A 222 2.24 15.08 19.20
C ALA A 222 3.41 15.50 18.27
N ASP A 223 3.79 14.67 17.30
CA ASP A 223 4.88 14.97 16.37
C ASP A 223 4.40 15.86 15.20
N PRO A 224 4.94 17.08 15.01
CA PRO A 224 4.53 17.96 13.92
C PRO A 224 4.97 17.47 12.53
N GLN A 225 5.92 16.53 12.46
CA GLN A 225 6.37 15.86 11.24
C GLN A 225 5.65 14.54 10.99
N ARG A 226 4.62 14.20 11.78
CA ARG A 226 3.77 13.02 11.56
C ARG A 226 3.19 12.97 10.14
N PRO A 227 2.81 11.78 9.64
CA PRO A 227 1.98 11.64 8.46
C PRO A 227 0.76 12.56 8.46
N LEU A 228 0.51 13.26 7.36
CA LEU A 228 -0.69 14.09 7.21
C LEU A 228 -1.95 13.23 7.07
N ASP A 229 -3.02 13.62 7.76
CA ASP A 229 -4.30 12.92 7.73
C ASP A 229 -4.92 12.90 6.34
N GLN A 230 -4.68 13.95 5.53
CA GLN A 230 -5.11 13.96 4.13
C GLN A 230 -4.47 12.83 3.31
N LEU A 231 -3.22 12.45 3.63
CA LEU A 231 -2.47 11.42 2.89
C LEU A 231 -2.85 10.03 3.38
N LEU A 232 -3.06 9.85 4.69
CA LEU A 232 -3.63 8.61 5.25
C LEU A 232 -5.06 8.37 4.72
N ARG A 233 -5.90 9.40 4.69
CA ARG A 233 -7.27 9.35 4.14
C ARG A 233 -7.26 9.07 2.63
N TRP A 234 -6.33 9.66 1.89
CA TRP A 234 -6.13 9.35 0.48
C TRP A 234 -5.74 7.87 0.29
N HIS A 235 -4.76 7.37 1.06
CA HIS A 235 -4.34 5.97 0.98
C HIS A 235 -5.47 4.99 1.35
N TYR A 236 -6.25 5.31 2.38
CA TYR A 236 -7.45 4.54 2.74
C TYR A 236 -8.48 4.54 1.61
N ARG A 237 -8.75 5.69 0.98
CA ARG A 237 -9.64 5.78 -0.18
C ARG A 237 -9.16 4.91 -1.34
N GLN A 238 -7.87 4.93 -1.66
CA GLN A 238 -7.27 4.10 -2.70
C GLN A 238 -7.38 2.60 -2.36
N ALA A 239 -7.20 2.22 -1.10
CA ALA A 239 -7.38 0.84 -0.65
C ALA A 239 -8.85 0.39 -0.72
N VAL A 240 -9.80 1.24 -0.39
CA VAL A 240 -11.22 0.93 -0.56
C VAL A 240 -11.59 0.80 -2.04
N LEU A 241 -11.10 1.69 -2.92
CA LEU A 241 -11.31 1.59 -4.37
C LEU A 241 -10.69 0.31 -4.95
N ALA A 242 -9.48 -0.06 -4.52
CA ALA A 242 -8.78 -1.24 -5.01
C ALA A 242 -9.42 -2.56 -4.55
N ASN A 243 -9.90 -2.64 -3.30
CA ASN A 243 -10.36 -3.91 -2.72
C ASN A 243 -11.88 -4.07 -2.64
N VAL A 244 -12.66 -2.98 -2.65
CA VAL A 244 -14.12 -3.05 -2.40
C VAL A 244 -14.95 -2.85 -3.68
N ARG A 245 -14.51 -2.00 -4.62
CA ARG A 245 -15.25 -1.71 -5.86
C ARG A 245 -15.28 -2.91 -6.81
N GLY A 246 -16.43 -3.19 -7.43
CA GLY A 246 -16.58 -4.22 -8.46
C GLY A 246 -16.07 -5.60 -8.01
N GLN A 247 -15.28 -6.26 -8.85
CA GLN A 247 -14.57 -7.52 -8.51
C GLN A 247 -13.24 -7.29 -7.75
N GLY A 248 -12.94 -6.04 -7.38
CA GLY A 248 -11.62 -5.65 -6.92
C GLY A 248 -10.60 -5.64 -8.06
N GLU A 249 -9.53 -4.92 -7.83
CA GLU A 249 -8.50 -4.66 -8.82
C GLU A 249 -7.42 -5.75 -8.82
N LEU A 250 -6.50 -5.72 -9.79
CA LEU A 250 -5.39 -6.66 -9.83
C LEU A 250 -4.51 -6.55 -8.57
N LEU A 251 -4.00 -7.69 -8.13
CA LEU A 251 -3.07 -7.82 -7.02
C LEU A 251 -1.69 -8.13 -7.61
N PHE A 252 -0.73 -7.24 -7.36
CA PHE A 252 0.66 -7.34 -7.80
C PHE A 252 1.53 -7.80 -6.64
N GLU A 253 2.56 -8.60 -6.94
CA GLU A 253 3.53 -9.02 -5.93
C GLU A 253 4.38 -7.82 -5.48
N CYS A 254 4.74 -7.79 -4.20
CA CYS A 254 5.59 -6.76 -3.65
C CYS A 254 7.05 -7.03 -4.03
N HIS A 255 7.59 -6.24 -4.96
CA HIS A 255 9.02 -6.18 -5.17
C HIS A 255 9.67 -5.38 -4.03
N PHE A 256 10.78 -5.90 -3.48
CA PHE A 256 11.52 -5.21 -2.42
C PHE A 256 12.52 -4.23 -3.09
N PRO A 257 12.28 -2.90 -3.08
CA PRO A 257 13.28 -1.96 -3.57
C PRO A 257 14.56 -2.04 -2.72
N ARG A 258 15.70 -1.84 -3.38
CA ARG A 258 17.04 -1.81 -2.77
C ARG A 258 17.07 -0.73 -1.67
N ASP A 259 17.50 -1.09 -0.46
CA ASP A 259 17.72 -0.13 0.62
C ASP A 259 18.94 0.74 0.26
N PRO A 260 18.83 2.09 0.22
CA PRO A 260 19.95 2.96 -0.17
C PRO A 260 21.18 2.84 0.75
N ASP A 261 21.05 2.31 1.96
CA ASP A 261 22.17 2.11 2.89
C ASP A 261 22.84 0.73 2.76
N VAL A 262 22.34 -0.16 1.91
CA VAL A 262 22.96 -1.48 1.65
C VAL A 262 23.80 -1.40 0.37
N PRO A 263 25.14 -1.60 0.44
CA PRO A 263 25.99 -1.59 -0.74
C PRO A 263 25.65 -2.75 -1.68
N ASP A 264 25.91 -2.57 -2.97
CA ASP A 264 25.70 -3.62 -3.98
C ASP A 264 26.60 -4.82 -3.68
N GLU A 265 26.04 -6.03 -3.59
CA GLU A 265 26.84 -7.25 -3.46
C GLU A 265 27.50 -7.57 -4.80
N GLY A 266 28.66 -6.96 -5.03
CA GLY A 266 29.55 -7.26 -6.15
C GLY A 266 30.11 -8.67 -6.04
N VAL A 267 29.36 -9.66 -6.55
CA VAL A 267 29.82 -11.05 -6.66
C VAL A 267 30.85 -11.18 -7.80
N GLU A 268 32.07 -10.73 -7.57
CA GLU A 268 33.24 -11.14 -8.36
C GLU A 268 33.66 -12.57 -7.95
N LEU A 269 32.88 -13.57 -8.35
CA LEU A 269 33.36 -14.95 -8.42
C LEU A 269 34.18 -15.15 -9.71
N GLY A 270 35.33 -14.46 -9.76
CA GLY A 270 36.37 -14.63 -10.78
C GLY A 270 37.07 -15.98 -10.63
N GLY A 271 36.43 -17.03 -11.16
CA GLY A 271 36.86 -18.41 -10.97
C GLY A 271 38.24 -18.75 -11.55
N ASP A 272 38.98 -19.55 -10.80
CA ASP A 272 40.22 -20.21 -11.23
C ASP A 272 39.99 -21.03 -12.52
N LYS A 273 40.87 -20.83 -13.51
CA LYS A 273 40.92 -21.64 -14.74
C LYS A 273 42.35 -22.02 -15.09
N THR A 274 42.88 -22.95 -14.30
CA THR A 274 43.86 -23.91 -14.80
C THR A 274 43.19 -24.87 -15.79
N SER A 275 43.61 -24.86 -17.06
CA SER A 275 43.48 -26.02 -17.94
C SER A 275 44.63 -26.10 -18.95
N LEU A 276 45.25 -27.27 -19.00
CA LEU A 276 46.42 -27.60 -19.81
C LEU A 276 46.01 -28.45 -21.02
N SER A 277 46.75 -28.30 -22.12
CA SER A 277 46.87 -29.22 -23.27
C SER A 277 45.66 -29.38 -24.22
N GLY A 278 45.85 -29.55 -25.54
CA GLY A 278 47.10 -29.43 -26.34
C GLY A 278 47.01 -30.07 -27.74
N HIS A 279 48.10 -29.94 -28.55
CA HIS A 279 48.38 -30.63 -29.84
C HIS A 279 47.45 -30.26 -31.04
N SER A 280 47.82 -30.28 -32.33
CA SER A 280 49.05 -30.48 -33.14
C SER A 280 48.74 -30.10 -34.63
N ALA A 281 49.62 -29.97 -35.64
CA ALA A 281 51.08 -29.95 -35.79
C ALA A 281 51.48 -29.40 -37.21
N GLY A 282 52.76 -29.03 -37.43
CA GLY A 282 53.34 -28.72 -38.76
C GLY A 282 53.36 -27.21 -39.12
N SER A 283 54.33 -26.66 -39.88
CA SER A 283 55.42 -27.28 -40.65
C SER A 283 56.68 -26.39 -40.67
N SER A 284 57.86 -27.00 -40.87
CA SER A 284 59.16 -26.33 -41.00
C SER A 284 59.62 -26.20 -42.46
N LYS A 285 60.16 -25.02 -42.82
CA LYS A 285 61.09 -24.67 -43.93
C LYS A 285 61.24 -23.13 -43.91
N GLY A 286 62.39 -22.50 -44.13
CA GLY A 286 63.75 -23.00 -44.36
C GLY A 286 64.56 -22.09 -45.30
N LYS A 287 65.42 -21.22 -44.73
CA LYS A 287 66.62 -20.55 -45.34
C LYS A 287 66.48 -19.61 -46.57
N SER A 288 67.08 -18.41 -46.42
CA SER A 288 68.17 -17.84 -47.28
C SER A 288 67.97 -16.51 -48.05
N ILE A 289 68.69 -15.46 -47.57
CA ILE A 289 69.51 -14.44 -48.29
C ILE A 289 68.92 -13.56 -49.41
N ALA A 290 68.92 -12.23 -49.17
CA ALA A 290 69.40 -11.10 -50.01
C ALA A 290 68.75 -9.79 -49.47
N ARG A 291 69.40 -8.62 -49.34
CA ARG A 291 70.74 -8.14 -49.71
C ARG A 291 71.45 -7.53 -48.50
#